data_AF-A0AA42R9G5-F1
#
_entry.id   AF-A0AA42R9G5-F1
#
_cell.length_a   1.000
_cell.length_b   1.000
_cell.length_c   1.000
_cell.angle_alpha   90.00
_cell.angle_beta   90.00
_cell.angle_gamma   90.00
#
_symmetry.space_group_name_H-M   'P 1'
#
loop_
_entity.id
_entity.type
_entity.pdbx_description
1 polymer ?
#
loop_
_entity_poly.entity_id
_entity_poly.type
_entity_poly.pdbx_seq_one_letter_code
_entity_poly.pdbx_strand_id
1 'polypeptide(L)'
;MTEKIRLALWCTWLSLFALPTWAAPQFTVPTVTKRVPANVEGTLNFASMQFWIETSKGERIMLMPLDEDEPRLIPSVSQPVSLNGMMLTYSDGSRYFEPSFAPSSAASSTASFTIVKNDDYNIEIRYGGEVLLRTDEYDAIKLTHRLPLPNGQAVLFELHSGGVACPVLYQLAVAQKGALAMLSQPFGTCSDEGKLTPAPNGFTLDLPGNPHQRWVWDANSLTLRKQS
;
A
#
# COMPACT_ATOMS: atom_id res chain seq x y z
N MET A 1 -74.26 22.93 -34.59
CA MET A 1 -73.37 22.15 -33.70
C MET A 1 -71.94 22.43 -34.15
N THR A 2 -70.99 22.92 -33.36
CA THR A 2 -70.98 23.36 -31.96
C THR A 2 -69.65 24.12 -31.75
N GLU A 3 -69.68 25.15 -30.90
CA GLU A 3 -68.59 25.64 -30.02
C GLU A 3 -67.21 26.00 -30.61
N LYS A 4 -66.90 27.31 -30.68
CA LYS A 4 -65.55 27.84 -30.40
C LYS A 4 -65.68 29.18 -29.66
N ILE A 5 -65.66 29.13 -28.33
CA ILE A 5 -64.46 29.31 -27.48
C ILE A 5 -64.22 30.81 -27.20
N ARG A 6 -64.76 31.22 -26.04
CA ARG A 6 -64.39 32.42 -25.28
C ARG A 6 -62.94 32.28 -24.85
N LEU A 7 -62.04 33.08 -25.42
CA LEU A 7 -60.62 33.04 -25.09
C LEU A 7 -60.01 34.43 -25.23
N ALA A 8 -60.45 35.38 -24.40
CA ALA A 8 -59.88 36.73 -24.42
C ALA A 8 -60.17 37.52 -23.13
N LEU A 9 -59.99 36.93 -21.96
CA LEU A 9 -59.76 37.69 -20.74
C LEU A 9 -58.86 36.84 -19.86
N TRP A 10 -58.02 37.49 -19.04
CA TRP A 10 -57.12 36.90 -18.04
C TRP A 10 -55.64 36.74 -18.45
N CYS A 11 -55.10 37.61 -19.31
CA CYS A 11 -53.64 37.76 -19.49
C CYS A 11 -52.97 38.76 -18.51
N THR A 12 -53.66 39.26 -17.50
CA THR A 12 -53.14 40.30 -16.61
C THR A 12 -53.21 39.87 -15.15
N TRP A 13 -52.47 38.82 -14.77
CA TRP A 13 -52.14 38.51 -13.37
C TRP A 13 -50.95 37.52 -13.31
N LEU A 14 -49.88 37.86 -14.03
CA LEU A 14 -48.70 37.02 -14.20
C LEU A 14 -47.44 37.78 -13.77
N SER A 15 -47.43 38.22 -12.52
CA SER A 15 -46.24 38.81 -11.89
C SER A 15 -46.47 38.95 -10.39
N LEU A 16 -46.03 37.94 -9.64
CA LEU A 16 -45.71 37.90 -8.18
C LEU A 16 -46.10 36.55 -7.58
N PHE A 17 -45.52 35.47 -8.10
CA PHE A 17 -45.16 34.36 -7.23
C PHE A 17 -43.65 34.34 -7.17
N ALA A 18 -43.12 34.89 -6.09
CA ALA A 18 -41.77 34.57 -5.65
C ALA A 18 -41.73 33.05 -5.49
N LEU A 19 -41.06 32.38 -6.42
CA LEU A 19 -40.83 30.95 -6.31
C LEU A 19 -40.12 30.71 -4.98
N PRO A 20 -40.62 29.80 -4.11
CA PRO A 20 -39.83 29.36 -2.99
C PRO A 20 -38.54 28.81 -3.60
N THR A 21 -37.41 29.41 -3.24
CA THR A 21 -36.11 28.82 -3.51
C THR A 21 -36.13 27.47 -2.80
N TRP A 22 -36.43 26.40 -3.55
CA TRP A 22 -36.21 25.05 -3.10
C TRP A 22 -34.70 24.96 -2.89
N ALA A 23 -34.27 25.14 -1.64
CA ALA A 23 -32.95 24.74 -1.24
C ALA A 23 -32.87 23.26 -1.60
N ALA A 24 -31.99 22.92 -2.55
CA ALA A 24 -31.71 21.53 -2.87
C ALA A 24 -31.50 20.79 -1.54
N PRO A 25 -32.09 19.59 -1.36
CA PRO A 25 -31.85 18.80 -0.16
C PRO A 25 -30.34 18.74 0.03
N GLN A 26 -29.87 19.35 1.12
CA GLN A 26 -28.45 19.40 1.41
C GLN A 26 -28.01 17.95 1.48
N PHE A 27 -27.12 17.57 0.57
CA PHE A 27 -26.57 16.23 0.54
C PHE A 27 -25.69 16.10 1.78
N THR A 28 -26.30 15.65 2.88
CA THR A 28 -25.58 15.40 4.11
C THR A 28 -24.95 14.03 4.00
N VAL A 29 -23.61 14.00 4.02
CA VAL A 29 -22.87 12.75 4.06
C VAL A 29 -23.29 12.01 5.34
N PRO A 30 -23.79 10.76 5.24
CA PRO A 30 -24.18 10.00 6.41
C PRO A 30 -23.02 9.91 7.39
N THR A 31 -23.27 10.21 8.66
CA THR A 31 -22.26 10.15 9.71
C THR A 31 -22.47 8.92 10.58
N VAL A 32 -21.39 8.37 11.12
CA VAL A 32 -21.47 7.23 12.04
C VAL A 32 -22.12 7.69 13.35
N THR A 33 -23.26 7.10 13.70
CA THR A 33 -23.99 7.39 14.94
C THR A 33 -23.73 6.36 16.03
N LYS A 34 -23.37 5.13 15.65
CA LYS A 34 -23.08 4.05 16.59
C LYS A 34 -21.91 3.20 16.13
N ARG A 35 -21.06 2.79 17.08
CA ARG A 35 -19.99 1.80 16.89
C ARG A 35 -20.11 0.72 17.96
N VAL A 36 -20.23 -0.54 17.57
CA VAL A 36 -20.35 -1.67 18.51
C VAL A 36 -19.38 -2.77 18.12
N PRO A 37 -18.54 -3.28 19.04
CA PRO A 37 -17.71 -4.45 18.78
C PRO A 37 -18.58 -5.64 18.36
N ALA A 38 -18.17 -6.34 17.30
CA ALA A 38 -18.89 -7.49 16.77
C ALA A 38 -17.92 -8.54 16.21
N ASN A 39 -18.36 -9.79 16.24
CA ASN A 39 -17.77 -10.90 15.49
C ASN A 39 -18.79 -11.35 14.44
N VAL A 40 -18.35 -11.53 13.20
CA VAL A 40 -19.19 -11.92 12.05
C VAL A 40 -18.60 -13.15 11.39
N GLU A 41 -19.43 -14.18 11.25
CA GLU A 41 -19.05 -15.46 10.65
C GLU A 41 -19.92 -15.78 9.43
N GLY A 42 -19.30 -16.32 8.38
CA GLY A 42 -19.99 -16.70 7.16
C GLY A 42 -19.05 -16.89 5.98
N THR A 43 -19.61 -16.92 4.78
CA THR A 43 -18.81 -17.02 3.54
C THR A 43 -18.48 -15.61 3.05
N LEU A 44 -17.18 -15.33 2.84
CA LEU A 44 -16.74 -14.06 2.27
C LEU A 44 -16.98 -14.04 0.77
N ASN A 45 -17.57 -12.94 0.29
CA ASN A 45 -17.84 -12.73 -1.12
C ASN A 45 -17.33 -11.35 -1.55
N PHE A 46 -17.05 -11.22 -2.85
CA PHE A 46 -16.60 -9.98 -3.46
C PHE A 46 -17.20 -9.85 -4.86
N ALA A 47 -17.84 -8.72 -5.13
CA ALA A 47 -18.34 -8.33 -6.45
C ALA A 47 -18.51 -6.82 -6.50
N SER A 48 -18.33 -6.24 -7.68
CA SER A 48 -18.49 -4.79 -7.89
C SER A 48 -17.72 -3.93 -6.89
N MET A 49 -16.47 -4.31 -6.61
CA MET A 49 -15.56 -3.62 -5.68
C MET A 49 -16.04 -3.58 -4.21
N GLN A 50 -16.90 -4.52 -3.82
CA GLN A 50 -17.50 -4.51 -2.51
C GLN A 50 -17.44 -5.91 -1.89
N PHE A 51 -16.93 -5.98 -0.66
CA PHE A 51 -16.93 -7.20 0.15
C PHE A 51 -18.23 -7.33 0.94
N TRP A 52 -18.72 -8.56 1.08
CA TRP A 52 -19.77 -8.89 2.05
C TRP A 52 -19.58 -10.30 2.62
N ILE A 53 -20.08 -10.52 3.83
CA ILE A 53 -20.20 -11.86 4.42
C ILE A 53 -21.66 -12.30 4.31
N GLU A 54 -21.87 -13.50 3.78
CA GLU A 54 -23.16 -14.19 3.83
C GLU A 54 -23.17 -15.14 5.03
N THR A 55 -24.01 -14.86 6.01
CA THR A 55 -24.10 -15.65 7.25
C THR A 55 -24.89 -16.94 7.03
N SER A 56 -24.78 -17.88 7.96
CA SER A 56 -25.59 -19.12 7.96
C SER A 56 -27.10 -18.89 8.03
N LYS A 57 -27.53 -17.67 8.42
CA LYS A 57 -28.94 -17.26 8.46
C LYS A 57 -29.41 -16.59 7.16
N GLY A 58 -28.55 -16.49 6.14
CA GLY A 58 -28.83 -15.82 4.86
C GLY A 58 -28.75 -14.29 4.92
N GLU A 59 -28.22 -13.72 6.02
CA GLU A 59 -28.00 -12.28 6.12
C GLU A 59 -26.75 -11.88 5.33
N ARG A 60 -26.84 -10.76 4.60
CA ARG A 60 -25.70 -10.14 3.91
C ARG A 60 -25.18 -8.97 4.73
N ILE A 61 -23.95 -9.08 5.20
CA ILE A 61 -23.29 -8.04 5.99
C ILE A 61 -22.21 -7.41 5.12
N MET A 62 -22.42 -6.15 4.73
CA MET A 62 -21.48 -5.39 3.91
C MET A 62 -20.23 -5.04 4.71
N LEU A 63 -19.05 -5.25 4.12
CA LEU A 63 -17.78 -4.92 4.74
C LEU A 63 -17.32 -3.53 4.29
N MET A 64 -16.67 -2.80 5.19
CA MET A 64 -15.96 -1.57 4.88
C MET A 64 -14.53 -1.71 5.39
N PRO A 65 -13.67 -2.48 4.67
CA PRO A 65 -12.27 -2.62 5.05
C PRO A 65 -11.52 -1.31 4.82
N LEU A 66 -10.40 -1.13 5.51
CA LEU A 66 -9.41 -0.12 5.15
C LEU A 66 -8.67 -0.59 3.88
N ASP A 67 -8.20 0.34 3.06
CA ASP A 67 -7.46 0.03 1.81
C ASP A 67 -6.28 -0.93 2.05
N GLU A 68 -5.60 -0.81 3.19
CA GLU A 68 -4.47 -1.67 3.60
C GLU A 68 -4.86 -3.11 3.95
N ASP A 69 -6.15 -3.35 4.21
CA ASP A 69 -6.69 -4.64 4.62
C ASP A 69 -7.34 -5.41 3.48
N GLU A 70 -7.70 -4.77 2.36
CA GLU A 70 -8.24 -5.44 1.18
C GLU A 70 -7.38 -6.62 0.69
N PRO A 71 -6.03 -6.52 0.63
CA PRO A 71 -5.17 -7.63 0.23
C PRO A 71 -5.27 -8.85 1.16
N ARG A 72 -5.75 -8.69 2.40
CA ARG A 72 -5.97 -9.79 3.35
C ARG A 72 -7.28 -10.53 3.10
N LEU A 73 -8.26 -9.84 2.54
CA LEU A 73 -9.60 -10.36 2.26
C LEU A 73 -9.65 -11.11 0.92
N ILE A 74 -8.94 -10.62 -0.10
CA ILE A 74 -8.95 -11.21 -1.46
C ILE A 74 -8.66 -12.73 -1.47
N PRO A 75 -7.63 -13.26 -0.77
CA PRO A 75 -7.35 -14.70 -0.77
C PRO A 75 -8.45 -15.55 -0.14
N SER A 76 -9.30 -14.94 0.70
CA SER A 76 -10.35 -15.61 1.46
C SER A 76 -11.72 -15.54 0.77
N VAL A 77 -11.79 -14.96 -0.44
CA VAL A 77 -13.05 -14.90 -1.21
C VAL A 77 -13.53 -16.32 -1.53
N SER A 78 -14.84 -16.54 -1.38
CA SER A 78 -15.51 -17.84 -1.47
C SER A 78 -15.12 -18.85 -0.38
N GLN A 79 -14.44 -18.41 0.68
CA GLN A 79 -14.09 -19.25 1.83
C GLN A 79 -14.91 -18.85 3.07
N PRO A 80 -15.12 -19.79 4.01
CA PRO A 80 -15.67 -19.46 5.32
C PRO A 80 -14.65 -18.62 6.12
N VAL A 81 -15.14 -17.56 6.75
CA VAL A 81 -14.34 -16.63 7.58
C VAL A 81 -15.06 -16.34 8.90
N SER A 82 -14.28 -16.00 9.93
CA SER A 82 -14.76 -15.41 11.20
C SER A 82 -13.94 -14.16 11.45
N LEU A 83 -14.57 -12.99 11.36
CA LEU A 83 -13.90 -11.69 11.46
C LEU A 83 -14.37 -10.96 12.71
N ASN A 84 -13.41 -10.43 13.47
CA ASN A 84 -13.68 -9.47 14.55
C ASN A 84 -13.66 -8.05 13.98
N GLY A 85 -14.35 -7.11 14.61
CA GLY A 85 -14.40 -5.73 14.13
C GLY A 85 -15.47 -4.89 14.80
N MET A 86 -15.86 -3.82 14.12
CA MET A 86 -16.86 -2.87 14.57
C MET A 86 -18.05 -2.89 13.62
N MET A 87 -19.25 -3.11 14.16
CA MET A 87 -20.49 -2.83 13.46
C MET A 87 -20.78 -1.33 13.57
N LEU A 88 -20.78 -0.64 12.44
CA LEU A 88 -21.07 0.78 12.32
C LEU A 88 -22.52 0.96 11.91
N THR A 89 -23.22 1.89 12.57
CA THR A 89 -24.55 2.36 12.14
C THR A 89 -24.45 3.83 11.77
N TYR A 90 -24.92 4.16 10.58
CA TYR A 90 -24.93 5.52 10.05
C TYR A 90 -26.24 6.23 10.36
N SER A 91 -26.25 7.56 10.22
CA SER A 91 -27.43 8.40 10.46
C SER A 91 -28.63 8.07 9.58
N ASP A 92 -28.40 7.43 8.43
CA ASP A 92 -29.42 6.95 7.49
C ASP A 92 -29.96 5.55 7.83
N GLY A 93 -29.48 4.94 8.92
CA GLY A 93 -29.84 3.59 9.34
C GLY A 93 -29.06 2.46 8.66
N SER A 94 -28.19 2.78 7.69
CA SER A 94 -27.34 1.78 7.05
C SER A 94 -26.32 1.20 8.02
N ARG A 95 -25.95 -0.06 7.80
CA ARG A 95 -25.06 -0.82 8.67
C ARG A 95 -23.94 -1.45 7.86
N TYR A 96 -22.71 -1.21 8.29
CA TYR A 96 -21.51 -1.76 7.69
C TYR A 96 -20.64 -2.37 8.78
N PHE A 97 -19.95 -3.44 8.44
CA PHE A 97 -18.97 -4.06 9.31
C PHE A 97 -17.57 -3.62 8.89
N GLU A 98 -16.88 -2.92 9.78
CA GLU A 98 -15.48 -2.57 9.63
C GLU A 98 -14.65 -3.69 10.28
N PRO A 99 -14.05 -4.61 9.50
CA PRO A 99 -13.26 -5.69 10.05
C PRO A 99 -12.02 -5.12 10.74
N SER A 100 -11.75 -5.58 11.95
CA SER A 100 -10.50 -5.35 12.66
C SER A 100 -9.65 -6.58 12.50
N PHE A 101 -8.63 -6.46 11.67
CA PHE A 101 -7.56 -7.45 11.65
C PHE A 101 -6.67 -7.11 12.83
N ALA A 102 -6.46 -8.10 13.72
CA ALA A 102 -5.36 -7.98 14.66
C ALA A 102 -4.13 -7.59 13.84
N PRO A 103 -3.35 -6.56 14.24
CA PRO A 103 -2.05 -6.35 13.63
C PRO A 103 -1.39 -7.72 13.68
N SER A 104 -1.08 -8.27 12.50
CA SER A 104 -0.36 -9.54 12.34
C SER A 104 0.68 -9.53 13.44
N SER A 105 0.53 -10.42 14.44
CA SER A 105 1.16 -10.33 15.78
C SER A 105 2.31 -9.33 15.81
N ALA A 106 2.22 -8.27 16.61
CA ALA A 106 3.26 -7.27 16.77
C ALA A 106 4.70 -7.81 16.66
N ALA A 107 5.21 -7.88 15.43
CA ALA A 107 6.48 -7.31 15.11
C ALA A 107 6.14 -5.83 14.93
N SER A 108 6.24 -5.08 16.03
CA SER A 108 6.27 -3.63 15.94
C SER A 108 7.44 -3.27 15.02
N SER A 109 7.10 -3.00 13.78
CA SER A 109 7.67 -1.95 12.96
C SER A 109 6.97 -2.06 11.61
N THR A 110 6.67 -0.91 11.02
CA THR A 110 6.97 -0.74 9.60
C THR A 110 8.45 -1.09 9.45
N ALA A 111 8.78 -2.38 9.43
CA ALA A 111 10.14 -2.87 9.42
C ALA A 111 10.70 -2.32 8.13
N SER A 112 11.53 -1.32 8.29
CA SER A 112 12.10 -0.56 7.20
C SER A 112 13.59 -0.76 7.28
N PHE A 113 14.20 -0.77 6.11
CA PHE A 113 15.64 -0.71 6.05
C PHE A 113 16.11 0.65 6.58
N THR A 114 16.90 0.60 7.64
CA THR A 114 17.53 1.75 8.28
C THR A 114 19.04 1.56 8.34
N ILE A 115 19.77 2.66 8.22
CA ILE A 115 21.22 2.71 8.38
C ILE A 115 21.49 3.46 9.68
N VAL A 116 22.20 2.82 10.61
CA VAL A 116 22.57 3.42 11.91
C VAL A 116 24.09 3.52 11.95
N LYS A 117 24.62 4.72 12.22
CA LYS A 117 26.04 4.93 12.51
C LYS A 117 26.18 5.02 14.02
N ASN A 118 26.90 4.09 14.62
CA ASN A 118 27.21 4.12 16.05
C ASN A 118 28.50 4.90 16.29
N ASP A 119 28.69 5.35 17.54
CA ASP A 119 29.85 6.15 17.95
C ASP A 119 31.18 5.37 17.84
N ASP A 120 31.12 4.04 17.82
CA ASP A 120 32.27 3.13 17.67
C ASP A 120 32.73 2.95 16.21
N TYR A 121 32.46 3.92 15.31
CA TYR A 121 32.75 3.88 13.87
C TYR A 121 32.09 2.74 13.07
N ASN A 122 31.24 1.93 13.70
CA ASN A 122 30.51 0.86 13.04
C ASN A 122 29.22 1.40 12.40
N ILE A 123 28.99 1.02 11.15
CA ILE A 123 27.75 1.24 10.41
C ILE A 123 26.93 -0.05 10.44
N GLU A 124 25.65 0.06 10.80
CA GLU A 124 24.70 -1.04 10.80
C GLU A 124 23.62 -0.86 9.73
N ILE A 125 23.37 -1.93 8.96
CA ILE A 125 22.14 -2.08 8.17
C ILE A 125 21.16 -2.88 9.02
N ARG A 126 19.98 -2.32 9.26
CA ARG A 126 18.93 -2.94 10.09
C ARG A 126 17.63 -3.05 9.32
N TYR A 127 16.84 -4.08 9.61
CA TYR A 127 15.46 -4.20 9.15
C TYR A 127 14.55 -4.33 10.37
N GLY A 128 13.83 -3.25 10.68
CA GLY A 128 13.13 -3.14 11.96
C GLY A 128 14.11 -3.21 13.13
N GLY A 129 13.97 -4.22 13.99
CA GLY A 129 14.86 -4.46 15.14
C GLY A 129 16.10 -5.30 14.84
N GLU A 130 16.15 -5.98 13.68
CA GLU A 130 17.19 -6.94 13.31
C GLU A 130 18.39 -6.25 12.67
N VAL A 131 19.60 -6.63 13.07
CA VAL A 131 20.86 -6.18 12.43
C VAL A 131 21.22 -7.18 11.34
N LEU A 132 21.21 -6.73 10.09
CA LEU A 132 21.56 -7.55 8.91
C LEU A 132 23.04 -7.49 8.60
N LEU A 133 23.66 -6.35 8.85
CA LEU A 133 25.10 -6.12 8.69
C LEU A 133 25.56 -5.15 9.78
N ARG A 134 26.71 -5.43 10.36
CA ARG A 134 27.51 -4.49 11.16
C ARG A 134 28.91 -4.49 10.57
N THR A 135 29.44 -3.32 10.23
CA THR A 135 30.72 -3.20 9.54
C THR A 135 31.42 -1.88 9.87
N ASP A 136 32.74 -1.92 9.93
CA ASP A 136 33.65 -0.78 10.01
C ASP A 136 34.47 -0.60 8.71
N GLU A 137 34.19 -1.40 7.67
CA GLU A 137 34.95 -1.43 6.41
C GLU A 137 34.64 -0.23 5.49
N TYR A 138 33.51 0.44 5.70
CA TYR A 138 33.00 1.51 4.84
C TYR A 138 32.95 2.83 5.60
N ASP A 139 33.34 3.92 4.93
CA ASP A 139 33.23 5.28 5.45
C ASP A 139 31.76 5.73 5.57
N ALA A 140 30.94 5.31 4.59
CA ALA A 140 29.51 5.54 4.58
C ALA A 140 28.73 4.43 3.88
N ILE A 141 27.50 4.19 4.33
CA ILE A 141 26.51 3.39 3.60
C ILE A 141 25.33 4.31 3.29
N LYS A 142 24.83 4.28 2.05
CA LYS A 142 23.67 5.05 1.62
C LYS A 142 22.62 4.15 1.01
N LEU A 143 21.35 4.43 1.28
CA LEU A 143 20.24 3.77 0.59
C LEU A 143 19.92 4.58 -0.67
N THR A 144 20.15 3.99 -1.85
CA THR A 144 20.03 4.68 -3.15
C THR A 144 18.72 4.36 -3.87
N HIS A 145 18.11 3.20 -3.58
CA HIS A 145 16.86 2.80 -4.20
C HIS A 145 15.96 2.00 -3.27
N ARG A 146 14.65 2.24 -3.36
CA ARG A 146 13.60 1.42 -2.74
C ARG A 146 12.68 0.91 -3.85
N LEU A 147 12.48 -0.40 -3.90
CA LEU A 147 11.44 -1.01 -4.72
C LEU A 147 10.38 -1.66 -3.81
N PRO A 148 9.13 -1.16 -3.82
CA PRO A 148 8.04 -1.86 -3.15
C PRO A 148 7.76 -3.20 -3.86
N LEU A 149 7.51 -4.25 -3.09
CA LEU A 149 7.12 -5.56 -3.59
C LEU A 149 5.70 -5.89 -3.09
N PRO A 150 4.92 -6.73 -3.80
CA PRO A 150 3.59 -7.12 -3.37
C PRO A 150 3.52 -7.65 -1.92
N ASN A 151 4.58 -8.31 -1.47
CA ASN A 151 4.69 -8.89 -0.12
C ASN A 151 5.93 -8.41 0.65
N GLY A 152 6.45 -7.21 0.36
CA GLY A 152 7.67 -6.75 1.04
C GLY A 152 8.33 -5.55 0.38
N GLN A 153 9.64 -5.46 0.51
CA GLN A 153 10.44 -4.41 -0.15
C GLN A 153 11.84 -4.91 -0.48
N ALA A 154 12.41 -4.38 -1.55
CA ALA A 154 13.84 -4.49 -1.84
C ALA A 154 14.48 -3.11 -1.78
N VAL A 155 15.72 -3.05 -1.29
CA VAL A 155 16.51 -1.82 -1.26
C VAL A 155 17.91 -2.06 -1.78
N LEU A 156 18.42 -1.09 -2.53
CA LEU A 156 19.79 -1.07 -2.97
C LEU A 156 20.58 -0.10 -2.08
N PHE A 157 21.67 -0.59 -1.52
CA PHE A 157 22.65 0.19 -0.79
C PHE A 157 23.88 0.46 -1.64
N GLU A 158 24.43 1.65 -1.47
CA GLU A 158 25.78 2.02 -1.86
C GLU A 158 26.69 1.93 -0.64
N LEU A 159 27.82 1.27 -0.79
CA LEU A 159 28.86 1.07 0.22
C LEU A 159 30.08 1.89 -0.19
N HIS A 160 30.28 3.03 0.47
CA HIS A 160 31.34 3.99 0.15
C HIS A 160 32.60 3.65 0.96
N SER A 161 33.71 3.32 0.29
CA SER A 161 34.96 2.93 0.98
C SER A 161 35.77 4.12 1.48
N GLY A 162 35.47 5.34 1.02
CA GLY A 162 36.26 6.55 1.29
C GLY A 162 37.58 6.64 0.50
N GLY A 163 37.97 5.58 -0.22
CA GLY A 163 39.17 5.54 -1.05
C GLY A 163 38.90 5.86 -2.53
N VAL A 164 39.87 6.49 -3.19
CA VAL A 164 39.79 6.81 -4.64
C VAL A 164 39.83 5.58 -5.55
N ALA A 165 40.31 4.44 -5.05
CA ALA A 165 40.49 3.23 -5.84
C ALA A 165 39.21 2.39 -5.97
N CYS A 166 38.27 2.49 -5.02
CA CYS A 166 37.01 1.75 -4.99
C CYS A 166 35.91 2.64 -4.40
N PRO A 167 35.47 3.70 -5.10
CA PRO A 167 34.67 4.72 -4.46
C PRO A 167 33.34 4.17 -3.95
N VAL A 168 32.70 3.24 -4.68
CA VAL A 168 31.44 2.63 -4.26
C VAL A 168 31.30 1.16 -4.66
N LEU A 169 30.76 0.35 -3.75
CA LEU A 169 30.20 -0.97 -4.03
C LEU A 169 28.69 -0.96 -3.77
N TYR A 170 28.00 -2.01 -4.19
CA TYR A 170 26.55 -2.12 -4.07
C TYR A 170 26.14 -3.36 -3.29
N GLN A 171 25.02 -3.28 -2.58
CA GLN A 171 24.47 -4.41 -1.87
C GLN A 171 22.95 -4.37 -1.90
N LEU A 172 22.32 -5.49 -2.24
CA LEU A 172 20.88 -5.63 -2.33
C LEU A 172 20.36 -6.25 -1.04
N ALA A 173 19.35 -5.64 -0.43
CA ALA A 173 18.57 -6.29 0.61
C ALA A 173 17.13 -6.50 0.18
N VAL A 174 16.57 -7.65 0.55
CA VAL A 174 15.19 -8.02 0.24
C VAL A 174 14.53 -8.49 1.53
N ALA A 175 13.41 -7.88 1.88
CA ALA A 175 12.58 -8.35 2.97
C ALA A 175 11.21 -8.73 2.43
N GLN A 176 10.75 -9.93 2.78
CA GLN A 176 9.41 -10.42 2.45
C GLN A 176 8.66 -10.78 3.72
N LYS A 177 7.35 -10.56 3.71
CA LYS A 177 6.47 -10.93 4.81
C LYS A 177 6.56 -12.44 5.06
N GLY A 178 6.88 -12.82 6.29
CA GLY A 178 7.01 -14.23 6.69
C GLY A 178 8.33 -14.90 6.32
N ALA A 179 9.30 -14.15 5.77
CA ALA A 179 10.66 -14.64 5.49
C ALA A 179 11.71 -13.78 6.23
N LEU A 180 12.88 -14.36 6.45
CA LEU A 180 14.04 -13.61 6.93
C LEU A 180 14.48 -12.59 5.88
N ALA A 181 14.91 -11.40 6.32
CA ALA A 181 15.48 -10.43 5.41
C ALA A 181 16.80 -10.98 4.84
N MET A 182 16.94 -10.92 3.53
CA MET A 182 18.10 -11.38 2.81
C MET A 182 19.00 -10.20 2.46
N LEU A 183 20.30 -10.40 2.57
CA LEU A 183 21.32 -9.45 2.13
C LEU A 183 22.23 -10.16 1.12
N SER A 184 22.42 -9.56 -0.05
CA SER A 184 23.38 -10.09 -1.03
C SER A 184 24.81 -9.91 -0.52
N GLN A 185 25.76 -10.64 -1.11
CA GLN A 185 27.15 -10.22 -1.04
C GLN A 185 27.31 -8.83 -1.70
N PRO A 186 28.27 -8.01 -1.26
CA PRO A 186 28.65 -6.81 -1.99
C PRO A 186 29.02 -7.15 -3.44
N PHE A 187 28.56 -6.33 -4.37
CA PHE A 187 28.84 -6.47 -5.79
C PHE A 187 29.15 -5.11 -6.40
N GLY A 188 29.89 -5.10 -7.51
CA GLY A 188 30.35 -3.85 -8.08
C GLY A 188 31.65 -3.99 -8.84
N THR A 189 32.10 -2.86 -9.35
CA THR A 189 33.47 -2.65 -9.78
C THR A 189 34.02 -1.52 -8.92
N CYS A 190 35.27 -1.64 -8.49
CA CYS A 190 36.05 -0.57 -7.88
C CYS A 190 36.31 0.58 -8.89
N SER A 191 35.24 1.18 -9.38
CA SER A 191 35.19 2.18 -10.45
C SER A 191 34.12 3.20 -10.10
N ASP A 192 33.83 4.14 -10.99
CA ASP A 192 32.87 5.21 -10.71
C ASP A 192 31.47 4.70 -10.36
N GLU A 193 30.63 5.61 -9.83
CA GLU A 193 29.24 5.33 -9.48
C GLU A 193 28.46 4.76 -10.69
N GLY A 194 27.75 3.66 -10.43
CA GLY A 194 26.88 3.00 -11.39
C GLY A 194 25.63 3.81 -11.71
N LYS A 195 25.17 3.68 -12.95
CA LYS A 195 23.91 4.23 -13.43
C LYS A 195 22.76 3.27 -13.13
N LEU A 196 21.93 3.64 -12.16
CA LEU A 196 20.71 2.90 -11.83
C LEU A 196 19.55 3.27 -12.78
N THR A 197 18.90 2.26 -13.33
CA THR A 197 17.68 2.39 -14.14
C THR A 197 16.56 1.56 -13.50
N PRO A 198 15.54 2.19 -12.90
CA PRO A 198 14.38 1.50 -12.35
C PRO A 198 13.58 0.77 -13.43
N ALA A 199 12.99 -0.38 -13.08
CA ALA A 199 12.07 -1.13 -13.93
C ALA A 199 10.80 -1.52 -13.14
N PRO A 200 9.65 -1.77 -13.80
CA PRO A 200 8.41 -2.11 -13.10
C PRO A 200 8.53 -3.30 -12.13
N ASN A 201 9.37 -4.28 -12.48
CA ASN A 201 9.58 -5.50 -11.71
C ASN A 201 11.03 -5.63 -11.21
N GLY A 202 11.76 -4.53 -11.02
CA GLY A 202 13.16 -4.62 -10.61
C GLY A 202 13.98 -3.38 -10.92
N PHE A 203 15.27 -3.59 -11.19
CA PHE A 203 16.17 -2.54 -11.67
C PHE A 203 17.30 -3.11 -12.51
N THR A 204 17.94 -2.22 -13.27
CA THR A 204 19.24 -2.46 -13.90
C THR A 204 20.26 -1.49 -13.33
N LEU A 205 21.46 -1.98 -13.03
CA LEU A 205 22.60 -1.17 -12.59
C LEU A 205 23.74 -1.36 -13.60
N ASP A 206 24.07 -0.30 -14.32
CA ASP A 206 25.19 -0.25 -15.26
C ASP A 206 26.41 0.36 -14.57
N LEU A 207 27.47 -0.44 -14.39
CA LEU A 207 28.69 -0.03 -13.72
C LEU A 207 29.75 0.40 -14.74
N PRO A 208 30.18 1.68 -14.72
CA PRO A 208 31.28 2.12 -15.56
C PRO A 208 32.55 1.40 -15.11
N GLY A 209 33.27 0.78 -16.05
CA GLY A 209 34.45 -0.01 -15.74
C GLY A 209 35.01 -0.68 -16.99
N ASN A 210 36.19 -1.30 -16.85
CA ASN A 210 36.77 -2.14 -17.90
C ASN A 210 37.10 -3.54 -17.34
N PRO A 211 36.29 -4.57 -17.62
CA PRO A 211 35.08 -4.51 -18.46
C PRO A 211 33.91 -3.83 -17.73
N HIS A 212 33.04 -3.19 -18.52
CA HIS A 212 31.77 -2.66 -18.05
C HIS A 212 30.94 -3.81 -17.48
N GLN A 213 30.24 -3.57 -16.36
CA GLN A 213 29.36 -4.57 -15.78
C GLN A 213 27.90 -4.15 -15.79
N ARG A 214 27.00 -5.09 -16.09
CA ARG A 214 25.56 -4.89 -15.96
C ARG A 214 24.98 -5.87 -14.95
N TRP A 215 24.32 -5.33 -13.93
CA TRP A 215 23.57 -6.09 -12.94
C TRP A 215 22.07 -5.89 -13.14
N VAL A 216 21.32 -6.98 -13.09
CA VAL A 216 19.87 -6.96 -13.20
C VAL A 216 19.28 -7.69 -12.01
N TRP A 217 18.33 -7.03 -11.37
CA TRP A 217 17.48 -7.65 -10.36
C TRP A 217 16.05 -7.77 -10.87
N ASP A 218 15.46 -8.94 -10.67
CA ASP A 218 14.08 -9.28 -11.05
C ASP A 218 13.29 -9.69 -9.80
N ALA A 219 12.20 -8.97 -9.53
CA ALA A 219 11.33 -9.15 -8.38
C ALA A 219 10.44 -10.39 -8.47
N ASN A 220 10.14 -10.88 -9.68
CA ASN A 220 9.31 -12.07 -9.86
C ASN A 220 10.09 -13.34 -9.53
N SER A 221 11.36 -13.41 -9.94
CA SER A 221 12.24 -14.54 -9.63
C SER A 221 13.09 -14.34 -8.38
N LEU A 222 13.10 -13.15 -7.79
CA LEU A 222 13.98 -12.75 -6.67
C LEU A 222 15.47 -13.00 -6.95
N THR A 223 15.87 -12.82 -8.21
CA THR A 223 17.25 -13.11 -8.64
C THR A 223 18.00 -11.83 -8.97
N LEU A 224 19.17 -11.68 -8.36
CA LEU A 224 20.18 -10.71 -8.78
C LEU A 224 21.22 -11.44 -9.66
N ARG A 225 21.48 -10.92 -10.87
CA ARG A 225 22.45 -11.53 -11.79
C ARG A 225 23.29 -10.50 -12.52
N LYS A 226 24.56 -10.84 -12.75
CA LYS A 226 25.44 -10.15 -13.70
C LYS A 226 25.12 -10.64 -15.12
N GLN A 227 24.88 -9.73 -16.05
CA GLN A 227 24.57 -10.03 -17.46
C GLN A 227 25.76 -9.88 -18.40
N SER A 228 26.73 -9.04 -18.06
CA SER A 228 27.97 -8.80 -18.78
C SER A 228 28.99 -8.25 -17.81
#